data_AF-A0A7K5FZR7-F1
#
_entry.id   AF-A0A7K5FZR7-F1
#
_cell.length_a   1.000
_cell.length_b   1.000
_cell.length_c   1.000
_cell.angle_alpha   90.00
_cell.angle_beta   90.00
_cell.angle_gamma   90.00
#
_symmetry.space_group_name_H-M   'P 1'
#
loop_
_entity.id
_entity.type
_entity.pdbx_description
1 polymer ?
#
loop_
_entity_poly.entity_id
_entity_poly.type
_entity_poly.pdbx_seq_one_letter_code
_entity_poly.pdbx_strand_id
1 'polypeptide(L)'
;MINEQQVEDITLEFFYRPHTITLLSFTILSLMAFAFTRDDSVPEDNIWRGILSVIFFFLIISVLAFPNGPFTRPHPAIWRMVFGLSVLYFLFLVFVLFLNFEQVKAVMYWLDPNLRYATREADIM
;
A
#
# COMPACT_ATOMS: atom_id res chain seq x y z
N MET A 1 -29.51 3.34 -25.24
CA MET A 1 -28.46 2.42 -25.71
C MET A 1 -27.24 3.27 -26.06
N ILE A 2 -26.49 3.65 -25.03
CA ILE A 2 -25.24 4.40 -25.17
C ILE A 2 -24.14 3.36 -25.14
N ASN A 3 -23.65 3.06 -26.34
CA ASN A 3 -22.29 2.67 -26.65
C ASN A 3 -21.55 1.93 -25.53
N GLU A 4 -21.79 0.61 -25.44
CA GLU A 4 -20.79 -0.33 -24.91
C GLU A 4 -19.55 -0.19 -25.80
N GLN A 5 -18.70 0.78 -25.48
CA GLN A 5 -17.32 0.69 -25.90
C GLN A 5 -16.80 -0.52 -25.14
N GLN A 6 -16.77 -1.69 -25.81
CA GLN A 6 -15.96 -2.81 -25.39
C GLN A 6 -14.53 -2.30 -25.43
N VAL A 7 -14.08 -1.72 -24.31
CA VAL A 7 -12.70 -1.34 -24.15
C VAL A 7 -11.97 -2.67 -24.04
N GLU A 8 -11.25 -2.99 -25.11
CA GLU A 8 -10.42 -4.17 -25.27
C GLU A 8 -9.81 -4.60 -23.92
N ASP A 9 -10.09 -5.85 -23.51
CA ASP A 9 -9.42 -6.56 -22.43
C ASP A 9 -7.95 -6.80 -22.80
N ILE A 10 -7.17 -5.73 -22.88
CA ILE A 10 -5.74 -5.78 -23.12
C ILE A 10 -5.11 -5.27 -21.84
N THR A 11 -4.65 -6.21 -21.02
CA THR A 11 -3.24 -6.14 -20.57
C THR A 11 -2.71 -7.45 -20.03
N LEU A 12 -3.49 -8.45 -19.62
CA LEU A 12 -2.90 -9.72 -19.18
C LEU A 12 -3.81 -10.92 -19.49
N GLU A 13 -3.78 -11.40 -20.74
CA GLU A 13 -4.34 -12.71 -21.15
C GLU A 13 -3.80 -13.87 -20.26
N PHE A 14 -2.63 -13.65 -19.64
CA PHE A 14 -2.02 -14.49 -18.60
C PHE A 14 -2.78 -14.53 -17.25
N PHE A 15 -3.52 -13.47 -16.90
CA PHE A 15 -4.34 -13.40 -15.67
C PHE A 15 -5.75 -13.98 -15.84
N TYR A 16 -6.26 -14.01 -17.08
CA TYR A 16 -7.57 -14.59 -17.38
C TYR A 16 -7.51 -16.10 -17.66
N ARG A 17 -6.31 -16.63 -17.98
CA ARG A 17 -6.01 -18.06 -17.87
C ARG A 17 -5.90 -18.44 -16.38
N PRO A 18 -6.44 -19.61 -15.97
CA PRO A 18 -6.70 -19.96 -14.57
C PRO A 18 -5.43 -20.29 -13.77
N HIS A 19 -4.60 -19.29 -13.51
CA HIS A 19 -3.40 -19.41 -12.68
C HIS A 19 -3.24 -18.24 -11.68
N THR A 20 -4.32 -17.50 -11.39
CA THR A 20 -4.37 -16.51 -10.30
C THR A 20 -3.95 -17.13 -8.96
N ILE A 21 -4.31 -18.39 -8.71
CA ILE A 21 -3.86 -19.14 -7.52
C ILE A 21 -2.33 -19.32 -7.50
N THR A 22 -1.70 -19.57 -8.66
CA THR A 22 -0.24 -19.76 -8.71
C THR A 22 0.50 -18.46 -8.44
N LEU A 23 0.01 -17.33 -8.98
CA LEU A 23 0.58 -16.01 -8.71
C LEU A 23 0.39 -15.60 -7.25
N LEU A 24 -0.79 -15.86 -6.70
CA LEU A 24 -1.06 -15.62 -5.28
C LEU A 24 -0.16 -16.49 -4.40
N SER A 25 0.00 -17.78 -4.73
CA SER A 25 0.94 -18.67 -4.02
C SER A 25 2.39 -18.21 -4.13
N PHE A 26 2.82 -17.70 -5.29
CA PHE A 26 4.16 -17.17 -5.49
C PHE A 26 4.39 -15.92 -4.63
N THR A 27 3.41 -15.02 -4.54
CA THR A 27 3.50 -13.85 -3.66
C THR A 27 3.54 -14.23 -2.17
N ILE A 28 2.83 -15.27 -1.76
CA ILE A 28 2.87 -15.77 -0.38
C ILE A 28 4.22 -16.43 -0.08
N LEU A 29 4.74 -17.24 -1.01
CA LEU A 29 6.03 -17.91 -0.84
C LEU A 29 7.21 -16.92 -0.83
N SER A 30 7.17 -15.87 -1.66
CA SER A 30 8.18 -14.81 -1.63
C SER A 30 8.11 -13.99 -0.35
N LEU A 31 6.90 -13.77 0.20
CA LEU A 31 6.71 -13.14 1.51
C LEU A 31 7.31 -14.00 2.63
N MET A 32 7.02 -15.31 2.63
CA MET A 32 7.64 -16.25 3.59
C MET A 32 9.16 -16.25 3.48
N ALA A 33 9.72 -16.34 2.27
CA ALA A 33 11.16 -16.32 2.06
C ALA A 33 11.80 -15.02 2.57
N PHE A 34 11.17 -13.86 2.32
CA PHE A 34 11.64 -12.58 2.81
C PHE A 34 11.57 -12.47 4.35
N ALA A 35 10.51 -13.03 4.96
CA ALA A 35 10.38 -13.07 6.41
C ALA A 35 11.47 -13.95 7.08
N PHE A 36 11.80 -15.10 6.49
CA PHE A 36 12.82 -16.02 7.04
C PHE A 36 14.27 -15.60 6.76
N THR A 37 14.51 -14.79 5.72
CA THR A 37 15.87 -14.34 5.34
C THR A 37 16.23 -13.00 6.01
N ARG A 38 15.33 -12.45 6.82
CA ARG A 38 15.51 -11.17 7.51
C ARG A 38 16.45 -11.35 8.71
N ASP A 39 17.43 -10.47 8.83
CA ASP A 39 18.29 -10.36 9.99
C ASP A 39 17.66 -9.39 11.01
N ASP A 40 17.50 -9.83 12.26
CA ASP A 40 16.70 -9.16 13.30
C ASP A 40 17.54 -8.29 14.27
N SER A 41 18.79 -8.00 13.92
CA SER A 41 19.78 -7.43 14.83
C SER A 41 19.46 -6.05 15.44
N VAL A 42 18.60 -5.23 14.82
CA VAL A 42 18.23 -3.89 15.33
C VAL A 42 16.69 -3.68 15.35
N PRO A 43 16.07 -3.53 16.54
CA PRO A 43 14.60 -3.47 16.68
C PRO A 43 13.93 -2.31 15.93
N GLU A 44 14.54 -1.12 15.92
CA GLU A 44 13.96 0.07 15.29
C GLU A 44 13.93 -0.05 13.75
N ASP A 45 15.02 -0.56 13.17
CA ASP A 45 15.10 -0.85 11.73
C ASP A 45 14.12 -1.95 11.33
N ASN A 46 13.85 -2.91 12.22
CA ASN A 46 12.91 -4.00 11.95
C ASN A 46 11.48 -3.49 11.75
N ILE A 47 11.05 -2.49 12.54
CA ILE A 47 9.72 -1.87 12.43
C ILE A 47 9.59 -1.14 11.09
N TRP A 48 10.56 -0.30 10.73
CA TRP A 48 10.52 0.46 9.47
C TRP A 48 10.47 -0.46 8.25
N ARG A 49 11.38 -1.43 8.22
CA ARG A 49 11.45 -2.42 7.14
C ARG A 49 10.24 -3.38 7.15
N GLY A 50 9.58 -3.56 8.29
CA GLY A 50 8.32 -4.30 8.44
C GLY A 50 7.17 -3.56 7.77
N ILE A 51 6.99 -2.28 8.10
CA ILE A 51 5.98 -1.40 7.47
C ILE A 51 6.21 -1.34 5.95
N LEU A 52 7.46 -1.16 5.51
CA LEU A 52 7.80 -1.15 4.08
C LEU A 52 7.38 -2.45 3.37
N SER A 53 7.61 -3.60 4.02
CA SER A 53 7.23 -4.91 3.46
C SER A 53 5.71 -5.09 3.38
N VAL A 54 4.97 -4.65 4.39
CA VAL A 54 3.50 -4.70 4.39
C VAL A 54 2.93 -3.86 3.24
N ILE A 55 3.43 -2.63 3.07
CA ILE A 55 3.00 -1.75 1.97
C ILE A 55 3.33 -2.40 0.61
N PHE A 56 4.55 -2.91 0.44
CA PHE A 56 4.98 -3.52 -0.83
C PHE A 56 4.11 -4.72 -1.22
N PHE A 57 3.90 -5.67 -0.32
CA PHE A 57 3.07 -6.85 -0.60
C PHE A 57 1.60 -6.51 -0.74
N PHE A 58 1.08 -5.55 0.04
CA PHE A 58 -0.28 -5.06 -0.13
C PHE A 58 -0.49 -4.46 -1.53
N LEU A 59 0.46 -3.68 -2.05
CA LEU A 59 0.38 -3.13 -3.39
C LEU A 59 0.41 -4.22 -4.47
N ILE A 60 1.21 -5.26 -4.30
CA ILE A 60 1.19 -6.42 -5.20
C ILE A 60 -0.19 -7.07 -5.19
N ILE A 61 -0.72 -7.42 -4.01
CA ILE A 61 -2.05 -8.04 -3.87
C ILE A 61 -3.14 -7.15 -4.46
N SER A 62 -3.07 -5.84 -4.24
CA SER A 62 -3.97 -4.85 -4.82
C SER A 62 -3.99 -4.90 -6.35
N VAL A 63 -2.82 -5.05 -6.99
CA VAL A 63 -2.74 -5.19 -8.45
C VAL A 63 -3.31 -6.53 -8.94
N LEU A 64 -3.16 -7.60 -8.15
CA LEU A 64 -3.65 -8.94 -8.49
C LEU A 64 -5.17 -9.11 -8.31
N ALA A 65 -5.72 -8.56 -7.22
CA ALA A 65 -7.06 -8.86 -6.75
C ALA A 65 -8.11 -7.82 -7.15
N PHE A 66 -7.72 -6.55 -7.37
CA PHE A 66 -8.70 -5.53 -7.71
C PHE A 66 -9.07 -5.57 -9.21
N PRO A 67 -10.39 -5.44 -9.51
CA PRO A 67 -10.87 -5.41 -10.89
C PRO A 67 -10.33 -4.18 -11.64
N ASN A 68 -10.37 -4.23 -12.97
CA ASN A 68 -10.03 -3.07 -13.80
C ASN A 68 -10.97 -1.91 -13.46
N GLY A 69 -10.40 -0.82 -12.96
CA GLY A 69 -11.14 0.42 -12.77
C GLY A 69 -11.55 1.03 -14.12
N PRO A 70 -12.47 2.00 -14.13
CA PRO A 70 -13.00 2.64 -15.35
C PRO A 70 -11.97 3.47 -16.13
N PHE A 71 -10.74 3.59 -15.63
CA PHE A 71 -9.64 4.35 -16.23
C PHE A 71 -8.64 3.41 -16.91
N THR A 72 -8.55 3.50 -18.23
CA THR A 72 -7.79 2.56 -19.08
C THR A 72 -6.54 3.16 -19.74
N ARG A 73 -6.32 4.48 -19.63
CA ARG A 73 -5.08 5.17 -20.08
C ARG A 73 -4.38 5.85 -18.89
N PRO A 74 -3.04 5.93 -18.81
CA PRO A 74 -2.01 5.41 -19.71
C PRO A 74 -1.59 3.95 -19.46
N HIS A 75 -1.78 3.38 -18.26
CA HIS A 75 -1.57 1.93 -18.01
C HIS A 75 -2.49 1.43 -16.86
N PRO A 76 -3.27 0.36 -17.04
CA PRO A 76 -4.27 -0.10 -16.05
C PRO A 76 -3.65 -0.53 -14.70
N ALA A 77 -2.43 -1.06 -14.69
CA ALA A 77 -1.74 -1.39 -13.43
C ALA A 77 -1.44 -0.15 -12.56
N ILE A 78 -1.21 1.02 -13.16
CA ILE A 78 -0.99 2.26 -12.40
C ILE A 78 -2.25 2.61 -11.62
N TRP A 79 -3.40 2.54 -12.27
CA TRP A 79 -4.68 2.81 -11.63
C TRP A 79 -5.02 1.81 -10.51
N ARG A 80 -4.66 0.53 -10.67
CA ARG A 80 -4.80 -0.46 -9.59
C ARG A 80 -3.87 -0.17 -8.41
N MET A 81 -2.65 0.31 -8.65
CA MET A 81 -1.75 0.76 -7.57
C MET A 81 -2.27 2.01 -6.87
N VAL A 82 -2.79 2.99 -7.61
CA VAL A 82 -3.38 4.22 -7.04
C VAL A 82 -4.60 3.88 -6.19
N PHE A 83 -5.47 2.97 -6.65
CA PHE A 83 -6.60 2.49 -5.86
C PHE A 83 -6.12 1.75 -4.59
N GLY A 84 -5.13 0.87 -4.69
CA GLY A 84 -4.51 0.23 -3.53
C GLY A 84 -3.92 1.23 -2.52
N LEU A 85 -3.19 2.23 -3.01
CA LEU A 85 -2.65 3.31 -2.17
C LEU A 85 -3.78 4.09 -1.49
N SER A 86 -4.89 4.34 -2.17
CA SER A 86 -6.05 5.02 -1.57
C SER A 86 -6.69 4.20 -0.45
N VAL A 87 -6.74 2.86 -0.58
CA VAL A 87 -7.22 1.97 0.48
C VAL A 87 -6.25 1.94 1.67
N LEU A 88 -4.92 1.86 1.41
CA LEU A 88 -3.92 1.98 2.48
C LEU A 88 -4.04 3.30 3.23
N TYR A 89 -4.20 4.40 2.50
CA TYR A 89 -4.39 5.72 3.08
C TYR A 89 -5.66 5.77 3.94
N PHE A 90 -6.77 5.23 3.44
CA PHE A 90 -8.02 5.16 4.20
C PHE A 90 -7.87 4.34 5.49
N LEU A 91 -7.25 3.16 5.42
CA LEU A 91 -6.98 2.33 6.61
C LEU A 91 -6.06 3.05 7.60
N PHE A 92 -5.07 3.80 7.11
CA PHE A 92 -4.21 4.62 7.95
C PHE A 92 -5.00 5.75 8.64
N LEU A 93 -5.91 6.43 7.93
CA LEU A 93 -6.79 7.43 8.55
C LEU A 93 -7.70 6.83 9.62
N VAL A 94 -8.28 5.66 9.35
CA VAL A 94 -9.08 4.93 10.35
C VAL A 94 -8.23 4.58 11.57
N PHE A 95 -6.99 4.14 11.38
CA PHE A 95 -6.05 3.91 12.49
C PHE A 95 -5.80 5.18 13.30
N VAL A 96 -5.45 6.29 12.64
CA VAL A 96 -5.20 7.59 13.29
C VAL A 96 -6.44 8.09 14.04
N LEU A 97 -7.66 7.80 13.56
CA LEU A 97 -8.90 8.18 14.23
C LEU A 97 -9.03 7.58 15.64
N PHE A 98 -8.46 6.40 15.87
CA PHE A 98 -8.44 5.76 17.18
C PHE A 98 -7.28 6.20 18.09
N LEU A 99 -6.29 6.95 17.57
CA LEU A 99 -5.15 7.42 18.36
C LEU A 99 -5.49 8.71 19.12
N ASN A 100 -4.92 8.86 20.32
CA ASN A 100 -4.96 10.12 21.06
C ASN A 100 -3.99 11.14 20.42
N PHE A 101 -4.24 12.44 20.60
CA PHE A 101 -3.40 13.54 20.10
C PHE A 101 -1.92 13.39 20.46
N GLU A 102 -1.59 12.90 21.65
CA GLU A 102 -0.20 12.66 22.05
C GLU A 102 0.45 11.52 21.25
N GLN A 103 -0.30 10.45 20.99
CA GLN A 103 0.16 9.31 20.21
C GLN A 103 0.33 9.68 18.73
N VAL A 104 -0.59 10.48 18.18
CA VAL A 104 -0.46 11.01 16.80
C VAL A 104 0.81 11.86 16.68
N LYS A 105 1.08 12.76 17.63
CA LYS A 105 2.32 13.55 17.65
C LYS A 105 3.56 12.65 17.70
N ALA A 106 3.55 11.61 18.53
CA ALA A 106 4.66 10.65 18.60
C ALA A 106 4.90 9.93 17.25
N VAL A 107 3.84 9.49 16.58
CA VAL A 107 3.94 8.88 15.22
C VAL A 107 4.45 9.89 14.20
N MET A 108 3.99 11.14 14.24
CA MET A 108 4.47 12.20 13.35
C MET A 108 5.96 12.50 13.57
N TYR A 109 6.42 12.57 14.82
CA TYR A 109 7.84 12.76 15.14
C TYR A 109 8.73 11.57 14.79
N TRP A 110 8.14 10.37 14.75
CA TRP A 110 8.84 9.18 14.28
C TRP A 110 8.99 9.17 12.76
N LEU A 111 7.99 9.68 12.02
CA LEU A 111 8.04 9.80 10.57
C LEU A 111 8.95 10.95 10.11
N ASP A 112 8.85 12.12 10.76
CA ASP A 112 9.74 13.26 10.52
C ASP A 112 10.23 13.84 11.86
N PRO A 113 11.50 13.61 12.22
CA PRO A 113 12.05 14.09 13.48
C PRO A 113 12.19 15.61 13.54
N ASN A 114 12.19 16.33 12.40
CA ASN A 114 12.32 17.79 12.38
C ASN A 114 11.06 18.48 12.92
N LEU A 115 9.91 17.81 12.92
CA LEU A 115 8.65 18.33 13.47
C LEU A 115 8.72 18.62 14.97
N ARG A 116 9.69 18.05 15.70
CA ARG A 116 9.89 18.35 17.14
C ARG A 116 10.32 19.78 17.41
N TYR A 117 10.95 20.42 16.42
CA TYR A 117 11.52 21.77 16.53
C TYR A 117 10.69 22.82 15.76
N ALA A 118 9.64 22.39 15.05
CA ALA A 118 8.77 23.29 14.33
C ALA A 118 7.92 24.11 15.31
N THR A 119 8.08 25.43 15.29
CA THR A 119 7.24 26.35 16.07
C THR A 119 5.82 26.30 15.53
N ARG A 120 4.86 25.97 16.39
CA ARG A 120 3.45 25.94 16.01
C ARG A 120 2.93 27.37 15.98
N GLU A 121 2.24 27.75 14.90
CA GLU A 121 1.60 29.07 14.84
C GLU A 121 0.52 29.28 15.93
N ALA A 122 0.05 28.20 16.55
CA ALA A 122 -0.88 28.24 17.68
C ALA A 122 -0.22 28.55 19.04
N ASP A 123 1.11 28.43 19.17
CA ASP A 123 1.84 28.75 20.42
C ASP A 123 2.33 30.22 20.44
N ILE A 124 2.26 30.92 19.31
CA ILE A 124 2.64 32.33 19.14
C ILE A 124 1.44 33.30 19.21
N MET A 125 0.21 32.79 19.26
CA MET A 125 -1.04 33.55 19.40
C MET A 125 -1.63 33.38 20.79
#